data_AF-A0A1B6AVD2-F1
#
_entry.id   AF-A0A1B6AVD2-F1
#
_cell.length_a   1.000
_cell.length_b   1.000
_cell.length_c   1.000
_cell.angle_alpha   90.00
_cell.angle_beta   90.00
_cell.angle_gamma   90.00
#
_symmetry.space_group_name_H-M   'P 1'
#
loop_
_entity.id
_entity.type
_entity.pdbx_description
1 polymer ?
#
loop_
_entity_poly.entity_id
_entity_poly.type
_entity_poly.pdbx_seq_one_letter_code
_entity_poly.pdbx_strand_id
1 'polypeptide(L)'
;MSEDELRTMLAERSCIDRDALWYPVFEVPRRFGLSWPLTSDQAEEVLSELLDRQRRVLPPPLEDGQVGRGRRYVYLSEITNGYERCDTRRILERIHRAGITPAGPAFGGEDYDPRSESGWGVRPSSSADLGGKPSWAWWRAVREAGPRPYYRMPDPYVGEGSPPVDRALALREPTGNDTAYRQALLTAVREDPRQIDCWAHLGSHAFERAEADDSALSEALGFYQTAVAVAELSLPPTFTGVLAWGELDNRPFHRALHGLGLTWWQLGDTKKATAVFGNSLWTNPDDNQGIRYLIGQVKSGVAWHQRTEM
;
A
#
# COMPACT_ATOMS: atom_id res chain seq x y z
N MET A 1 -14.52 28.67 20.00
CA MET A 1 -13.91 28.10 18.79
C MET A 1 -14.99 27.52 17.89
N SER A 2 -15.11 28.08 16.70
CA SER A 2 -15.98 27.62 15.62
C SER A 2 -15.44 26.35 14.95
N GLU A 3 -16.25 25.74 14.10
CA GLU A 3 -15.83 24.61 13.25
C GLU A 3 -14.64 25.00 12.35
N ASP A 4 -14.67 26.20 11.79
CA ASP A 4 -13.65 26.72 10.86
C ASP A 4 -12.28 26.85 11.54
N GLU A 5 -12.28 27.41 12.76
CA GLU A 5 -11.09 27.58 13.59
C GLU A 5 -10.51 26.23 14.01
N LEU A 6 -11.35 25.28 14.46
CA LEU A 6 -10.88 23.95 14.85
C LEU A 6 -10.30 23.19 13.65
N ARG A 7 -10.92 23.33 12.47
CA ARG A 7 -10.44 22.71 11.22
C ARG A 7 -9.09 23.29 10.81
N THR A 8 -8.88 24.59 10.98
CA THR A 8 -7.61 25.26 10.71
C THR A 8 -6.51 24.78 11.65
N MET A 9 -6.77 24.75 12.95
CA MET A 9 -5.80 24.25 13.95
C MET A 9 -5.45 22.78 13.73
N LEU A 10 -6.42 21.94 13.35
CA LEU A 10 -6.18 20.53 13.04
C LEU A 10 -5.27 20.39 11.81
N ALA A 11 -5.49 21.17 10.75
CA ALA A 11 -4.65 21.18 9.56
C ALA A 11 -3.20 21.57 9.90
N GLU A 12 -3.01 22.66 10.64
CA GLU A 12 -1.70 23.15 11.07
C GLU A 12 -0.93 22.10 11.90
N ARG A 13 -1.59 21.50 12.90
CA ARG A 13 -0.94 20.55 13.82
C ARG A 13 -0.70 19.16 13.22
N SER A 14 -1.50 18.77 12.23
CA SER A 14 -1.33 17.49 11.52
C SER A 14 -0.42 17.60 10.30
N CYS A 15 -0.10 18.82 9.87
CA CYS A 15 0.56 19.12 8.59
C CYS A 15 -0.19 18.56 7.37
N ILE A 16 -1.50 18.33 7.51
CA ILE A 16 -2.39 17.88 6.44
C ILE A 16 -3.07 19.12 5.89
N ASP A 17 -3.19 19.19 4.56
CA ASP A 17 -3.97 20.23 3.92
C ASP A 17 -5.40 20.27 4.49
N ARG A 18 -5.92 21.49 4.68
CA ARG A 18 -7.21 21.71 5.35
C ARG A 18 -8.38 21.03 4.63
N ASP A 19 -8.31 20.90 3.31
CA ASP A 19 -9.30 20.21 2.48
C ASP A 19 -9.05 18.71 2.36
N ALA A 20 -7.84 18.26 2.71
CA ALA A 20 -7.49 16.85 2.85
C ALA A 20 -7.79 16.28 4.25
N LEU A 21 -8.35 17.08 5.18
CA LEU A 21 -8.79 16.59 6.48
C LEU A 21 -9.94 15.58 6.32
N TRP A 22 -9.62 14.31 6.52
CA TRP A 22 -10.54 13.17 6.40
C TRP A 22 -11.62 13.12 7.51
N TYR A 23 -11.41 13.85 8.62
CA TYR A 23 -12.37 13.96 9.70
C TYR A 23 -13.34 15.12 9.41
N PRO A 24 -14.65 14.85 9.29
CA PRO A 24 -15.65 15.90 9.11
C PRO A 24 -15.77 16.65 10.42
N VAL A 25 -15.09 17.79 10.55
CA VAL A 25 -15.05 18.57 11.80
C VAL A 25 -16.47 18.95 12.25
N PHE A 26 -17.41 19.13 11.32
CA PHE A 26 -18.83 19.30 11.63
C PHE A 26 -19.46 18.17 12.47
N GLU A 27 -18.91 16.95 12.49
CA GLU A 27 -19.41 15.84 13.33
C GLU A 27 -18.89 15.88 14.78
N VAL A 28 -17.94 16.77 15.11
CA VAL A 28 -17.38 16.91 16.47
C VAL A 28 -18.47 17.04 17.55
N PRO A 29 -19.46 17.95 17.44
CA PRO A 29 -20.50 18.09 18.47
C PRO A 29 -21.20 16.77 18.79
N ARG A 30 -21.62 16.05 17.75
CA ARG A 30 -22.32 14.77 17.89
C ARG A 30 -21.43 13.71 18.52
N ARG A 31 -20.16 13.65 18.12
CA ARG A 31 -19.25 12.59 18.54
C ARG A 31 -18.76 12.75 19.98
N PHE A 32 -18.50 13.99 20.38
CA PHE A 32 -17.94 14.31 21.70
C PHE A 32 -19.03 14.71 22.70
N GLY A 33 -20.31 14.74 22.29
CA GLY A 33 -21.40 15.22 23.14
C GLY A 33 -21.29 16.71 23.46
N LEU A 34 -20.76 17.49 22.51
CA LEU A 34 -20.49 18.92 22.64
C LEU A 34 -21.43 19.73 21.75
N SER A 35 -21.35 21.04 21.86
CA SER A 35 -22.04 22.00 20.99
C SER A 35 -21.07 23.09 20.57
N TRP A 36 -21.25 23.62 19.35
CA TRP A 36 -20.52 24.80 18.91
C TRP A 36 -21.04 26.07 19.60
N PRO A 37 -20.19 27.08 19.85
CA PRO A 37 -18.73 27.05 19.72
C PRO A 37 -18.08 26.33 20.91
N LEU A 38 -16.96 25.64 20.67
CA LEU A 38 -16.17 24.99 21.73
C LEU A 38 -15.44 26.03 22.58
N THR A 39 -15.29 25.75 23.88
CA THR A 39 -14.29 26.41 24.72
C THR A 39 -12.86 26.02 24.31
N SER A 40 -11.85 26.76 24.73
CA SER A 40 -10.45 26.42 24.42
C SER A 40 -10.06 25.04 24.94
N ASP A 41 -10.49 24.70 26.16
CA ASP A 41 -10.19 23.40 26.76
C ASP A 41 -10.85 22.24 25.99
N GLN A 42 -12.13 22.40 25.62
CA GLN A 42 -12.83 21.43 24.77
C GLN A 42 -12.17 21.28 23.40
N ALA A 43 -11.70 22.37 22.81
CA ALA A 43 -11.02 22.34 21.52
C ALA A 43 -9.67 21.62 21.60
N GLU A 44 -8.88 21.86 22.65
CA GLU A 44 -7.61 21.16 22.87
C GLU A 44 -7.82 19.66 23.13
N GLU A 45 -8.84 19.27 23.90
CA GLU A 45 -9.20 17.87 24.12
C GLU A 45 -9.59 17.19 22.80
N VAL A 46 -10.47 17.82 22.01
CA VAL A 46 -10.88 17.31 20.69
C VAL A 46 -9.68 17.23 19.74
N LEU A 47 -8.84 18.26 19.66
CA LEU A 47 -7.64 18.26 18.82
C LEU A 47 -6.69 17.14 19.23
N SER A 48 -6.45 16.96 20.52
CA SER A 48 -5.58 15.91 21.03
C SER A 48 -6.11 14.52 20.66
N GLU A 49 -7.41 14.25 20.84
CA GLU A 49 -7.99 12.96 20.44
C GLU A 49 -7.95 12.74 18.92
N LEU A 50 -8.26 13.77 18.12
CA LEU A 50 -8.22 13.67 16.66
C LEU A 50 -6.78 13.43 16.15
N LEU A 51 -5.79 14.13 16.70
CA LEU A 51 -4.38 13.94 16.36
C LEU A 51 -3.86 12.58 16.83
N ASP A 52 -4.23 12.13 18.03
CA ASP A 52 -3.88 10.79 18.52
C ASP A 52 -4.48 9.70 17.63
N ARG A 53 -5.73 9.85 17.20
CA ARG A 53 -6.35 8.93 16.24
C ARG A 53 -5.67 8.94 14.89
N GLN A 54 -5.25 10.11 14.38
CA GLN A 54 -4.43 10.16 13.19
C GLN A 54 -3.11 9.39 13.36
N ARG A 55 -2.48 9.49 14.53
CA ARG A 55 -1.24 8.76 14.86
C ARG A 55 -1.45 7.26 15.04
N ARG A 56 -2.62 6.80 15.50
CA ARG A 56 -2.94 5.37 15.67
C ARG A 56 -3.24 4.64 14.36
N VAL A 57 -3.68 5.38 13.34
CA VAL A 57 -4.14 4.83 12.05
C VAL A 57 -3.01 4.68 11.04
N LEU A 58 -1.96 5.48 11.20
CA LEU A 58 -0.71 5.33 10.46
C LEU A 58 0.22 4.50 11.35
N PRO A 59 0.83 3.39 10.88
CA PRO A 59 1.95 2.81 11.63
C PRO A 59 2.96 3.95 11.87
N PRO A 60 3.38 4.18 13.12
CA PRO A 60 4.22 5.33 13.44
C PRO A 60 5.49 5.25 12.59
N PRO A 61 5.97 6.38 12.02
CA PRO A 61 7.26 6.40 11.35
C PRO A 61 8.29 5.84 12.33
N LEU A 62 9.03 4.82 11.92
CA LEU A 62 10.11 4.29 12.75
C LEU A 62 11.13 5.40 12.95
N GLU A 63 11.54 5.64 14.20
CA GLU A 63 12.66 6.53 14.47
C GLU A 63 13.88 6.04 13.67
N ASP A 64 14.61 6.98 13.05
CA ASP A 64 15.71 6.74 12.09
C ASP A 64 16.83 5.81 12.63
N GLY A 65 16.81 5.42 13.91
CA GLY A 65 17.79 4.57 14.57
C GLY A 65 17.51 3.07 14.61
N GLN A 66 16.32 2.56 14.26
CA GLN A 66 16.01 1.14 14.54
C GLN A 66 16.47 0.13 13.47
N VAL A 67 16.47 0.47 12.18
CA VAL A 67 17.13 -0.30 11.10
C VAL A 67 17.35 0.67 9.92
N GLY A 68 18.59 0.86 9.47
CA GLY A 68 18.93 1.81 8.40
C GLY A 68 18.16 1.57 7.09
N ARG A 69 17.89 2.66 6.34
CA ARG A 69 17.25 2.60 5.01
C ARG A 69 17.95 1.56 4.11
N GLY A 70 17.15 0.71 3.46
CA GLY A 70 17.65 -0.37 2.59
C GLY A 70 17.85 -1.73 3.29
N ARG A 71 17.50 -1.84 4.57
CA ARG A 71 17.55 -3.09 5.35
C ARG A 71 16.19 -3.51 5.92
N ARG A 72 15.10 -2.87 5.50
CA ARG A 72 13.73 -3.15 5.93
C ARG A 72 12.73 -2.70 4.88
N TYR A 73 11.49 -3.16 5.05
CA TYR A 73 10.34 -2.60 4.37
C TYR A 73 10.10 -1.14 4.84
N VAL A 74 9.78 -0.26 3.88
CA VAL A 74 9.45 1.17 4.11
C VAL A 74 7.94 1.34 4.01
N TYR A 75 7.28 1.75 5.09
CA TYR A 75 5.82 1.85 5.09
C TYR A 75 5.31 2.97 4.18
N LEU A 76 4.07 2.85 3.69
CA LEU A 76 3.45 3.86 2.85
C LEU A 76 3.37 5.22 3.56
N SER A 77 3.18 5.24 4.89
CA SER A 77 3.23 6.44 5.72
C SER A 77 4.59 7.16 5.69
N GLU A 78 5.66 6.46 5.35
CA GLU A 78 7.01 7.02 5.17
C GLU A 78 7.27 7.46 3.72
N ILE A 79 6.44 7.02 2.76
CA ILE A 79 6.59 7.31 1.32
C ILE A 79 5.72 8.51 0.91
N THR A 80 4.56 8.71 1.56
CA THR A 80 3.62 9.80 1.25
C THR A 80 3.04 10.43 2.51
N ASN A 81 2.77 11.73 2.46
CA ASN A 81 2.16 12.49 3.55
C ASN A 81 0.62 12.41 3.54
N GLY A 82 0.03 11.82 2.50
CA GLY A 82 -1.42 11.73 2.31
C GLY A 82 -1.84 10.59 1.40
N TYR A 83 -3.14 10.28 1.44
CA TYR A 83 -3.79 9.35 0.53
C TYR A 83 -4.65 10.12 -0.46
N GLU A 84 -4.66 9.68 -1.71
CA GLU A 84 -5.46 10.22 -2.80
C GLU A 84 -6.96 10.05 -2.51
N ARG A 85 -7.32 8.95 -1.82
CA ARG A 85 -8.68 8.70 -1.35
C ARG A 85 -8.88 9.22 0.07
N CYS A 86 -9.90 10.07 0.23
CA CYS A 86 -10.26 10.63 1.53
C CYS A 86 -10.82 9.59 2.52
N ASP A 87 -11.37 8.47 2.02
CA ASP A 87 -11.94 7.41 2.84
C ASP A 87 -10.92 6.37 3.32
N THR A 88 -9.70 6.33 2.76
CA THR A 88 -8.66 5.36 3.14
C THR A 88 -8.42 5.38 4.64
N ARG A 89 -8.28 6.55 5.26
CA ARG A 89 -8.06 6.65 6.73
C ARG A 89 -9.26 6.14 7.53
N ARG A 90 -10.48 6.42 7.08
CA ARG A 90 -11.71 5.91 7.73
C ARG A 90 -11.80 4.39 7.64
N ILE A 91 -11.36 3.82 6.52
CA ILE A 91 -11.26 2.37 6.32
C ILE A 91 -10.27 1.76 7.32
N LEU A 92 -9.06 2.32 7.41
CA LEU A 92 -8.03 1.84 8.34
C LEU A 92 -8.51 1.92 9.80
N GLU A 93 -9.16 3.02 10.19
CA GLU A 93 -9.80 3.14 11.52
C GLU A 93 -10.83 2.05 11.79
N ARG A 94 -11.68 1.75 10.79
CA ARG A 94 -12.73 0.74 10.91
C ARG A 94 -12.13 -0.64 11.14
N ILE A 95 -11.07 -0.97 10.39
CA ILE A 95 -10.33 -2.23 10.55
C ILE A 95 -9.71 -2.30 11.94
N HIS A 96 -9.00 -1.25 12.35
CA HIS A 96 -8.35 -1.20 13.66
C HIS A 96 -9.34 -1.43 14.80
N ARG A 97 -10.50 -0.76 14.79
CA ARG A 97 -11.54 -0.95 15.82
C ARG A 97 -12.17 -2.34 15.80
N ALA A 98 -12.28 -2.96 14.62
CA ALA A 98 -12.83 -4.30 14.45
C ALA A 98 -11.79 -5.41 14.72
N GLY A 99 -10.54 -5.06 15.03
CA GLY A 99 -9.44 -6.00 15.24
C GLY A 99 -8.60 -6.22 13.99
N ILE A 100 -7.28 -6.19 14.19
CA ILE A 100 -6.28 -6.47 13.16
C ILE A 100 -5.89 -7.95 13.26
N THR A 101 -5.88 -8.63 12.12
CA THR A 101 -5.30 -9.98 12.01
C THR A 101 -3.82 -9.81 11.64
N PRO A 102 -2.86 -10.21 12.48
CA PRO A 102 -1.45 -10.06 12.17
C PRO A 102 -1.01 -11.09 11.11
N ALA A 103 -0.01 -10.73 10.31
CA ALA A 103 0.75 -11.68 9.50
C ALA A 103 1.50 -12.66 10.43
N GLY A 104 1.54 -13.93 10.04
CA GLY A 104 2.16 -15.01 10.81
C GLY A 104 3.36 -15.64 10.10
N PRO A 105 4.05 -16.60 10.75
CA PRO A 105 5.09 -17.40 10.11
C PRO A 105 4.54 -18.20 8.91
N ALA A 106 5.30 -18.30 7.83
CA ALA A 106 4.99 -19.16 6.68
C ALA A 106 5.95 -20.35 6.58
N PHE A 107 5.66 -21.31 5.68
CA PHE A 107 6.53 -22.47 5.39
C PHE A 107 7.05 -23.20 6.64
N GLY A 108 6.20 -23.37 7.67
CA GLY A 108 6.60 -24.04 8.91
C GLY A 108 7.61 -23.28 9.76
N GLY A 109 7.83 -21.98 9.51
CA GLY A 109 8.78 -21.15 10.23
C GLY A 109 10.21 -21.21 9.69
N GLU A 110 10.39 -21.71 8.47
CA GLU A 110 11.68 -21.67 7.78
C GLU A 110 12.10 -20.22 7.45
N ASP A 111 13.42 -20.01 7.39
CA ASP A 111 14.00 -18.73 6.96
C ASP A 111 14.34 -18.79 5.48
N TYR A 112 14.04 -17.70 4.77
CA TYR A 112 14.62 -17.41 3.47
C TYR A 112 16.13 -17.18 3.61
N ASP A 113 16.97 -17.98 2.93
CA ASP A 113 18.41 -17.69 2.81
C ASP A 113 18.79 -17.28 1.38
N PRO A 114 19.18 -16.01 1.14
CA PRO A 114 19.59 -15.52 -0.18
C PRO A 114 20.92 -16.13 -0.69
N ARG A 115 21.57 -16.98 0.11
CA ARG A 115 22.82 -17.68 -0.24
C ARG A 115 22.57 -19.17 -0.55
N SER A 116 21.36 -19.67 -0.30
CA SER A 116 21.02 -21.06 -0.61
C SER A 116 21.00 -21.29 -2.14
N GLU A 117 21.49 -22.45 -2.59
CA GLU A 117 21.50 -22.83 -4.01
C GLU A 117 20.10 -23.25 -4.52
N SER A 118 19.12 -23.37 -3.63
CA SER A 118 17.79 -23.93 -3.88
C SER A 118 16.71 -22.91 -4.26
N GLY A 119 17.08 -21.68 -4.63
CA GLY A 119 16.15 -20.65 -5.10
C GLY A 119 16.41 -20.21 -6.54
N TRP A 120 15.42 -19.57 -7.17
CA TRP A 120 15.60 -18.85 -8.44
C TRP A 120 16.59 -17.66 -8.33
N GLY A 121 17.17 -17.43 -7.14
CA GLY A 121 18.03 -16.31 -6.77
C GLY A 121 19.54 -16.57 -6.73
N VAL A 122 20.10 -17.65 -7.29
CA VAL A 122 21.58 -17.81 -7.29
C VAL A 122 22.25 -16.63 -8.01
N ARG A 123 21.61 -16.13 -9.08
CA ARG A 123 21.88 -14.82 -9.70
C ARG A 123 20.60 -14.31 -10.36
N PRO A 124 20.20 -13.05 -10.15
CA PRO A 124 19.16 -12.47 -10.99
C PRO A 124 19.63 -12.40 -12.45
N SER A 125 18.68 -12.53 -13.39
CA SER A 125 18.93 -12.65 -14.83
C SER A 125 19.99 -11.67 -15.35
N SER A 126 20.94 -12.12 -16.17
CA SER A 126 21.97 -11.25 -16.76
C SER A 126 21.43 -10.26 -17.79
N SER A 127 20.13 -10.33 -18.14
CA SER A 127 19.48 -9.32 -18.96
C SER A 127 19.60 -7.97 -18.27
N ALA A 128 20.06 -6.96 -19.01
CA ALA A 128 20.05 -5.59 -18.54
C ALA A 128 18.62 -5.21 -18.10
N ASP A 129 18.49 -4.55 -16.94
CA ASP A 129 17.29 -3.77 -16.64
C ASP A 129 17.04 -2.89 -17.88
N LEU A 130 15.80 -2.85 -18.40
CA LEU A 130 15.51 -2.20 -19.68
C LEU A 130 16.13 -0.79 -19.70
N GLY A 131 17.24 -0.56 -20.39
CA GLY A 131 17.90 0.75 -20.49
C GLY A 131 19.08 1.07 -19.55
N GLY A 132 19.72 0.10 -18.86
CA GLY A 132 20.94 0.39 -18.09
C GLY A 132 21.85 -0.81 -17.78
N LYS A 133 23.09 -0.55 -17.33
CA LYS A 133 23.93 -1.61 -16.73
C LYS A 133 23.28 -2.05 -15.41
N PRO A 134 22.96 -3.33 -15.21
CA PRO A 134 22.27 -3.77 -14.00
C PRO A 134 23.15 -3.48 -12.78
N SER A 135 22.64 -2.63 -11.88
CA SER A 135 23.39 -2.19 -10.69
C SER A 135 23.40 -3.24 -9.58
N TRP A 136 22.45 -4.19 -9.63
CA TRP A 136 22.19 -5.22 -8.62
C TRP A 136 22.19 -4.72 -7.17
N ALA A 137 21.93 -3.42 -6.96
CA ALA A 137 22.06 -2.81 -5.64
C ALA A 137 21.00 -3.36 -4.68
N TRP A 138 19.78 -3.60 -5.17
CA TRP A 138 18.71 -4.24 -4.41
C TRP A 138 19.07 -5.67 -4.00
N TRP A 139 19.66 -6.45 -4.91
CA TRP A 139 20.05 -7.83 -4.65
C TRP A 139 21.21 -7.91 -3.67
N ARG A 140 22.19 -7.00 -3.78
CA ARG A 140 23.26 -6.87 -2.79
C ARG A 140 22.71 -6.58 -1.40
N ALA A 141 21.74 -5.68 -1.27
CA ALA A 141 21.09 -5.39 0.00
C ALA A 141 20.36 -6.62 0.56
N VAL A 142 19.63 -7.37 -0.27
CA VAL A 142 18.99 -8.64 0.13
C VAL A 142 20.02 -9.66 0.61
N ARG A 143 21.13 -9.84 -0.11
CA ARG A 143 22.21 -10.77 0.29
C ARG A 143 22.91 -10.33 1.58
N GLU A 144 23.16 -9.04 1.74
CA GLU A 144 23.79 -8.48 2.94
C GLU A 144 22.90 -8.63 4.18
N ALA A 145 21.58 -8.59 4.00
CA ALA A 145 20.61 -8.84 5.07
C ALA A 145 20.65 -10.29 5.59
N GLY A 146 21.17 -11.24 4.80
CA GLY A 146 21.30 -12.64 5.19
C GLY A 146 19.95 -13.36 5.30
N PRO A 147 19.89 -14.44 6.11
CA PRO A 147 18.66 -15.18 6.36
C PRO A 147 17.57 -14.31 6.98
N ARG A 148 16.32 -14.47 6.51
CA ARG A 148 15.16 -13.69 6.97
C ARG A 148 13.94 -14.60 7.10
N PRO A 149 13.11 -14.43 8.13
CA PRO A 149 11.91 -15.24 8.31
C PRO A 149 10.90 -15.05 7.17
N TYR A 150 10.29 -16.15 6.74
CA TYR A 150 9.11 -16.08 5.88
C TYR A 150 7.86 -15.72 6.68
N TYR A 151 7.04 -14.86 6.10
CA TYR A 151 5.75 -14.46 6.62
C TYR A 151 4.64 -14.78 5.62
N ARG A 152 3.46 -15.02 6.19
CA ARG A 152 2.19 -15.22 5.52
C ARG A 152 1.25 -14.12 5.99
N MET A 153 0.74 -13.32 5.05
CA MET A 153 -0.33 -12.37 5.29
C MET A 153 -1.60 -13.10 5.76
N PRO A 154 -2.52 -12.42 6.47
CA PRO A 154 -3.82 -13.01 6.78
C PRO A 154 -4.48 -13.56 5.52
N ASP A 155 -5.16 -14.70 5.67
CA ASP A 155 -5.90 -15.33 4.57
C ASP A 155 -6.83 -14.28 3.92
N PRO A 156 -6.57 -13.92 2.65
CA PRO A 156 -7.34 -12.89 1.97
C PRO A 156 -8.76 -13.36 1.61
N TYR A 157 -9.05 -14.65 1.76
CA TYR A 157 -10.25 -15.31 1.28
C TYR A 157 -11.04 -16.04 2.39
N VAL A 158 -10.90 -15.61 3.65
CA VAL A 158 -11.63 -16.19 4.79
C VAL A 158 -13.14 -16.23 4.53
N GLY A 159 -13.73 -17.43 4.58
CA GLY A 159 -15.17 -17.66 4.45
C GLY A 159 -15.50 -18.91 3.66
N GLU A 160 -16.80 -19.23 3.57
CA GLU A 160 -17.30 -20.28 2.68
C GLU A 160 -17.61 -19.70 1.29
N GLY A 161 -17.21 -20.41 0.24
CA GLY A 161 -17.51 -20.05 -1.15
C GLY A 161 -16.31 -19.50 -1.92
N SER A 162 -16.56 -19.04 -3.13
CA SER A 162 -15.53 -18.48 -4.01
C SER A 162 -15.09 -17.10 -3.50
N PRO A 163 -13.77 -16.81 -3.49
CA PRO A 163 -13.23 -15.49 -3.17
C PRO A 163 -14.01 -14.35 -3.83
N PRO A 164 -14.23 -13.21 -3.15
CA PRO A 164 -14.96 -12.09 -3.74
C PRO A 164 -14.35 -11.59 -5.06
N VAL A 165 -13.02 -11.62 -5.18
CA VAL A 165 -12.31 -11.28 -6.42
C VAL A 165 -12.61 -12.26 -7.56
N ASP A 166 -12.63 -13.57 -7.28
CA ASP A 166 -12.95 -14.60 -8.27
C ASP A 166 -14.40 -14.47 -8.75
N ARG A 167 -15.34 -14.20 -7.82
CA ARG A 167 -16.75 -13.91 -8.17
C ARG A 167 -16.87 -12.69 -9.08
N ALA A 168 -16.09 -11.64 -8.83
CA ALA A 168 -16.06 -10.47 -9.70
C ALA A 168 -15.48 -10.81 -11.07
N LEU A 169 -14.35 -11.52 -11.13
CA LEU A 169 -13.71 -11.93 -12.39
C LEU A 169 -14.62 -12.80 -13.24
N ALA A 170 -15.39 -13.72 -12.63
CA ALA A 170 -16.38 -14.54 -13.32
C ALA A 170 -17.49 -13.73 -14.02
N LEU A 171 -17.74 -12.49 -13.60
CA LEU A 171 -18.65 -11.57 -14.32
C LEU A 171 -17.97 -10.92 -15.53
N ARG A 172 -16.66 -10.66 -15.43
CA ARG A 172 -15.85 -9.99 -16.47
C ARG A 172 -15.48 -10.96 -17.60
N GLU A 173 -14.91 -12.11 -17.28
CA GLU A 173 -14.27 -13.01 -18.25
C GLU A 173 -15.19 -13.45 -19.40
N PRO A 174 -16.48 -13.81 -19.18
CA PRO A 174 -17.32 -14.27 -20.27
C PRO A 174 -17.91 -13.15 -21.13
N THR A 175 -17.99 -11.91 -20.60
CA THR A 175 -18.82 -10.85 -21.20
C THR A 175 -18.08 -9.53 -21.43
N GLY A 176 -16.88 -9.37 -20.87
CA GLY A 176 -16.18 -8.08 -20.81
C GLY A 176 -16.92 -7.01 -19.98
N ASN A 177 -17.84 -7.40 -19.09
CA ASN A 177 -18.66 -6.45 -18.34
C ASN A 177 -17.89 -5.82 -17.18
N ASP A 178 -17.10 -4.82 -17.51
CA ASP A 178 -16.29 -4.03 -16.57
C ASP A 178 -17.13 -3.31 -15.50
N THR A 179 -18.35 -2.88 -15.85
CA THR A 179 -19.26 -2.23 -14.89
C THR A 179 -19.69 -3.20 -13.78
N ALA A 180 -20.11 -4.42 -14.15
CA ALA A 180 -20.52 -5.44 -13.18
C ALA A 180 -19.33 -5.92 -12.33
N TYR A 181 -18.17 -6.12 -12.97
CA TYR A 181 -16.92 -6.45 -12.30
C TYR A 181 -16.54 -5.41 -11.25
N ARG A 182 -16.48 -4.13 -11.64
CA ARG A 182 -16.13 -3.03 -10.74
C ARG A 182 -17.15 -2.89 -9.61
N GLN A 183 -18.45 -3.03 -9.89
CA GLN A 183 -19.49 -2.96 -8.87
C GLN A 183 -19.39 -4.11 -7.86
N ALA A 184 -19.09 -5.33 -8.30
CA ALA A 184 -18.89 -6.48 -7.42
C ALA A 184 -17.72 -6.27 -6.46
N LEU A 185 -16.59 -5.76 -6.95
CA LEU A 185 -15.44 -5.41 -6.12
C LEU A 185 -15.76 -4.32 -5.10
N LEU A 186 -16.46 -3.26 -5.51
CA LEU A 186 -16.89 -2.20 -4.60
C LEU A 186 -17.84 -2.71 -3.51
N THR A 187 -18.74 -3.64 -3.83
CA THR A 187 -19.60 -4.28 -2.83
C THR A 187 -18.76 -5.09 -1.85
N ALA A 188 -17.82 -5.91 -2.34
CA ALA A 188 -16.96 -6.73 -1.49
C ALA A 188 -16.16 -5.90 -0.48
N VAL A 189 -15.50 -4.81 -0.91
CA VAL A 189 -14.70 -3.98 0.00
C VAL A 189 -15.56 -3.12 0.95
N ARG A 190 -16.83 -2.88 0.62
CA ARG A 190 -17.78 -2.24 1.55
C ARG A 190 -18.19 -3.20 2.66
N GLU A 191 -18.44 -4.46 2.32
CA GLU A 191 -18.77 -5.54 3.26
C GLU A 191 -17.57 -5.81 4.18
N ASP A 192 -16.41 -6.12 3.61
CA ASP A 192 -15.16 -6.31 4.34
C ASP A 192 -14.01 -5.54 3.68
N PRO A 193 -13.48 -4.49 4.31
CA PRO A 193 -12.47 -3.66 3.70
C PRO A 193 -11.07 -4.28 3.83
N ARG A 194 -10.94 -5.44 4.48
CA ARG A 194 -9.70 -6.22 4.57
C ARG A 194 -9.37 -6.98 3.27
N GLN A 195 -10.28 -6.94 2.29
CA GLN A 195 -10.14 -7.57 0.98
C GLN A 195 -9.07 -6.86 0.11
N ILE A 196 -7.79 -7.09 0.44
CA ILE A 196 -6.63 -6.45 -0.24
C ILE A 196 -6.67 -6.69 -1.75
N ASP A 197 -7.02 -7.90 -2.18
CA ASP A 197 -7.03 -8.27 -3.60
C ASP A 197 -8.14 -7.51 -4.34
N CYS A 198 -9.31 -7.32 -3.73
CA CYS A 198 -10.37 -6.52 -4.34
C CYS A 198 -9.96 -5.06 -4.52
N TRP A 199 -9.24 -4.47 -3.54
CA TRP A 199 -8.68 -3.13 -3.70
C TRP A 199 -7.62 -3.07 -4.81
N ALA A 200 -6.72 -4.06 -4.88
CA ALA A 200 -5.73 -4.15 -5.94
C ALA A 200 -6.39 -4.25 -7.33
N HIS A 201 -7.42 -5.09 -7.47
CA HIS A 201 -8.18 -5.28 -8.70
C HIS A 201 -8.98 -4.02 -9.11
N LEU A 202 -9.52 -3.26 -8.16
CA LEU A 202 -10.10 -1.93 -8.42
C LEU A 202 -9.05 -0.96 -8.96
N GLY A 203 -7.85 -0.97 -8.37
CA GLY A 203 -6.70 -0.20 -8.84
C GLY A 203 -6.28 -0.59 -10.26
N SER A 204 -6.20 -1.89 -10.56
CA SER A 204 -5.84 -2.38 -11.91
C SER A 204 -6.86 -1.96 -12.95
N HIS A 205 -8.14 -2.09 -12.64
CA HIS A 205 -9.20 -1.65 -13.53
C HIS A 205 -9.17 -0.13 -13.81
N ALA A 206 -8.92 0.68 -12.79
CA ALA A 206 -8.75 2.13 -12.96
C ALA A 206 -7.47 2.48 -13.75
N PHE A 207 -6.38 1.75 -13.52
CA PHE A 207 -5.12 1.93 -14.22
C PHE A 207 -5.27 1.60 -15.72
N GLU A 208 -5.97 0.51 -16.07
CA GLU A 208 -6.30 0.18 -17.46
C GLU A 208 -7.10 1.30 -18.15
N ARG A 209 -8.02 1.93 -17.43
CA ARG A 209 -8.81 3.07 -17.93
C ARG A 209 -7.99 4.35 -18.12
N ALA A 210 -6.85 4.48 -17.44
CA ALA A 210 -6.02 5.68 -17.51
C ALA A 210 -5.41 5.94 -18.89
N GLU A 211 -5.44 4.96 -19.80
CA GLU A 211 -5.07 5.19 -21.21
C GLU A 211 -6.05 6.15 -21.93
N ALA A 212 -7.31 6.21 -21.49
CA ALA A 212 -8.37 7.01 -22.12
C ALA A 212 -8.92 8.12 -21.21
N ASP A 213 -8.63 8.08 -19.91
CA ASP A 213 -9.16 8.97 -18.89
C ASP A 213 -8.07 9.30 -17.85
N ASP A 214 -7.41 10.45 -17.99
CA ASP A 214 -6.33 10.87 -17.09
C ASP A 214 -6.78 10.91 -15.61
N SER A 215 -8.07 11.15 -15.34
CA SER A 215 -8.60 11.17 -13.97
C SER A 215 -8.62 9.77 -13.33
N ALA A 216 -8.64 8.71 -14.14
CA ALA A 216 -8.61 7.32 -13.67
C ALA A 216 -7.25 6.94 -13.06
N LEU A 217 -6.17 7.67 -13.39
CA LEU A 217 -4.86 7.41 -12.79
C LEU A 217 -4.82 7.80 -11.31
N SER A 218 -5.45 8.92 -10.93
CA SER A 218 -5.68 9.28 -9.52
C SER A 218 -6.61 8.27 -8.84
N GLU A 219 -7.66 7.80 -9.52
CA GLU A 219 -8.53 6.74 -9.00
C GLU A 219 -7.73 5.46 -8.68
N ALA A 220 -6.86 5.04 -9.60
CA ALA A 220 -5.97 3.89 -9.43
C ALA A 220 -5.03 4.07 -8.25
N LEU A 221 -4.39 5.24 -8.15
CA LEU A 221 -3.48 5.58 -7.06
C LEU A 221 -4.16 5.40 -5.70
N GLY A 222 -5.38 5.93 -5.57
CA GLY A 222 -6.15 5.85 -4.34
C GLY A 222 -6.54 4.43 -3.95
N PHE A 223 -6.93 3.59 -4.91
CA PHE A 223 -7.23 2.18 -4.64
C PHE A 223 -5.98 1.39 -4.24
N TYR A 224 -4.86 1.58 -4.94
CA TYR A 224 -3.61 0.90 -4.59
C TYR A 224 -3.04 1.35 -3.25
N GLN A 225 -3.10 2.65 -2.93
CA GLN A 225 -2.74 3.15 -1.60
C GLN A 225 -3.60 2.51 -0.51
N THR A 226 -4.91 2.36 -0.75
CA THR A 226 -5.81 1.69 0.19
C THR A 226 -5.45 0.22 0.35
N ALA A 227 -5.20 -0.50 -0.74
CA ALA A 227 -4.79 -1.91 -0.72
C ALA A 227 -3.51 -2.12 0.10
N VAL A 228 -2.48 -1.29 -0.15
CA VAL A 228 -1.20 -1.35 0.55
C VAL A 228 -1.37 -0.98 2.03
N ALA A 229 -2.07 0.10 2.34
CA ALA A 229 -2.26 0.51 3.73
C ALA A 229 -3.05 -0.52 4.55
N VAL A 230 -4.06 -1.15 3.95
CA VAL A 230 -4.82 -2.24 4.59
C VAL A 230 -3.93 -3.46 4.86
N ALA A 231 -3.08 -3.83 3.90
CA ALA A 231 -2.11 -4.92 4.07
C ALA A 231 -1.10 -4.60 5.18
N GLU A 232 -0.52 -3.39 5.17
CA GLU A 232 0.47 -2.93 6.15
C GLU A 232 -0.01 -2.99 7.60
N LEU A 233 -1.32 -2.88 7.86
CA LEU A 233 -1.87 -3.08 9.21
C LEU A 233 -1.54 -4.45 9.79
N SER A 234 -1.35 -5.46 8.94
CA SER A 234 -1.06 -6.84 9.37
C SER A 234 0.44 -7.04 9.67
N LEU A 235 1.31 -6.14 9.23
CA LEU A 235 2.75 -6.30 9.34
C LEU A 235 3.28 -5.81 10.70
N PRO A 236 4.33 -6.44 11.24
CA PRO A 236 5.05 -5.91 12.41
C PRO A 236 5.64 -4.53 12.14
N PRO A 237 5.65 -3.58 13.11
CA PRO A 237 6.09 -2.20 12.90
C PRO A 237 7.45 -2.05 12.22
N THR A 238 8.40 -2.94 12.51
CA THR A 238 9.68 -3.05 11.77
C THR A 238 9.73 -4.35 10.99
N PHE A 239 9.13 -4.36 9.80
CA PHE A 239 9.09 -5.55 8.97
C PHE A 239 10.40 -5.75 8.20
N THR A 240 11.10 -6.84 8.50
CA THR A 240 12.35 -7.25 7.84
C THR A 240 12.22 -8.59 7.11
N GLY A 241 11.06 -9.25 7.20
CA GLY A 241 10.83 -10.60 6.66
C GLY A 241 10.60 -10.65 5.16
N VAL A 242 10.30 -11.87 4.68
CA VAL A 242 10.01 -12.19 3.29
C VAL A 242 8.56 -12.66 3.16
N LEU A 243 7.83 -12.10 2.21
CA LEU A 243 6.50 -12.52 1.81
C LEU A 243 6.63 -13.26 0.48
N ALA A 244 6.93 -14.56 0.51
CA ALA A 244 7.19 -15.30 -0.73
C ALA A 244 5.92 -15.37 -1.61
N TRP A 245 6.10 -15.34 -2.93
CA TRP A 245 5.00 -15.52 -3.89
C TRP A 245 4.32 -16.90 -3.84
N GLY A 246 5.09 -17.92 -3.44
CA GLY A 246 4.58 -19.28 -3.28
C GLY A 246 3.50 -19.40 -2.20
N GLU A 247 3.51 -18.49 -1.22
CA GLU A 247 2.45 -18.35 -0.24
C GLU A 247 1.31 -17.52 -0.85
N LEU A 248 0.15 -18.15 -1.06
CA LEU A 248 -0.94 -17.58 -1.86
C LEU A 248 -1.49 -16.30 -1.22
N ASP A 249 -1.53 -16.27 0.11
CA ASP A 249 -2.08 -15.15 0.88
C ASP A 249 -1.27 -13.86 0.71
N ASN A 250 -0.01 -13.98 0.29
CA ASN A 250 0.86 -12.82 0.05
C ASN A 250 0.60 -12.16 -1.31
N ARG A 251 -0.02 -12.87 -2.27
CA ARG A 251 -0.16 -12.40 -3.66
C ARG A 251 -0.97 -11.12 -3.79
N PRO A 252 -2.10 -10.92 -3.08
CA PRO A 252 -2.84 -9.66 -3.11
C PRO A 252 -1.97 -8.45 -2.80
N PHE A 253 -1.10 -8.55 -1.80
CA PHE A 253 -0.22 -7.46 -1.42
C PHE A 253 0.85 -7.19 -2.48
N HIS A 254 1.41 -8.23 -3.11
CA HIS A 254 2.36 -8.07 -4.22
C HIS A 254 1.73 -7.41 -5.44
N ARG A 255 0.49 -7.78 -5.80
CA ARG A 255 -0.25 -7.10 -6.87
C ARG A 255 -0.47 -5.63 -6.54
N ALA A 256 -0.86 -5.32 -5.29
CA ALA A 256 -1.05 -3.97 -4.83
C ALA A 256 0.22 -3.11 -4.91
N LEU A 257 1.37 -3.65 -4.44
CA LEU A 257 2.66 -2.95 -4.52
C LEU A 257 3.11 -2.74 -5.97
N HIS A 258 2.97 -3.76 -6.82
CA HIS A 258 3.28 -3.64 -8.25
C HIS A 258 2.49 -2.50 -8.89
N GLY A 259 1.15 -2.53 -8.74
CA GLY A 259 0.27 -1.50 -9.28
C GLY A 259 0.51 -0.10 -8.71
N LEU A 260 0.79 0.02 -7.42
CA LEU A 260 1.14 1.29 -6.78
C LEU A 260 2.42 1.88 -7.36
N GLY A 261 3.46 1.06 -7.54
CA GLY A 261 4.73 1.50 -8.11
C GLY A 261 4.60 1.94 -9.57
N LEU A 262 3.83 1.20 -10.39
CA LEU A 262 3.52 1.59 -11.76
C LEU A 262 2.77 2.93 -11.82
N THR A 263 1.77 3.10 -10.95
CA THR A 263 0.94 4.31 -10.91
C THR A 263 1.77 5.53 -10.54
N TRP A 264 2.64 5.43 -9.53
CA TRP A 264 3.56 6.53 -9.19
C TRP A 264 4.54 6.84 -10.33
N TRP A 265 5.02 5.82 -11.03
CA TRP A 265 5.93 6.02 -12.15
C TRP A 265 5.23 6.73 -13.33
N GLN A 266 4.00 6.34 -13.64
CA GLN A 266 3.19 7.00 -14.67
C GLN A 266 2.84 8.45 -14.31
N LEU A 267 2.63 8.75 -13.03
CA LEU A 267 2.46 10.11 -12.51
C LEU A 267 3.78 10.92 -12.46
N GLY A 268 4.92 10.32 -12.83
CA GLY A 268 6.23 10.96 -12.82
C GLY A 268 6.92 11.05 -11.46
N ASP A 269 6.32 10.49 -10.38
CA ASP A 269 6.93 10.45 -9.05
C ASP A 269 7.89 9.25 -8.92
N THR A 270 9.02 9.35 -9.62
CA THR A 270 10.04 8.29 -9.70
C THR A 270 10.66 7.95 -8.33
N LYS A 271 10.66 8.90 -7.38
CA LYS A 271 11.14 8.66 -6.02
C LYS A 271 10.21 7.71 -5.26
N LYS A 272 8.90 7.98 -5.28
CA LYS A 272 7.91 7.09 -4.63
C LYS A 272 7.83 5.74 -5.33
N ALA A 273 7.83 5.72 -6.66
CA ALA A 273 7.86 4.47 -7.43
C ALA A 273 9.08 3.61 -7.09
N THR A 274 10.27 4.23 -6.99
CA THR A 274 11.50 3.52 -6.59
C THR A 274 11.40 2.92 -5.19
N ALA A 275 10.79 3.65 -4.22
CA ALA A 275 10.61 3.15 -2.87
C ALA A 275 9.68 1.93 -2.84
N VAL A 276 8.54 2.01 -3.53
CA VAL A 276 7.57 0.91 -3.61
C VAL A 276 8.15 -0.31 -4.34
N PHE A 277 8.84 -0.11 -5.46
CA PHE A 277 9.54 -1.21 -6.15
C PHE A 277 10.67 -1.81 -5.32
N GLY A 278 11.38 -0.99 -4.54
CA GLY A 278 12.35 -1.46 -3.56
C GLY A 278 11.71 -2.37 -2.52
N ASN A 279 10.55 -2.01 -2.00
CA ASN A 279 9.78 -2.84 -1.08
C ASN A 279 9.37 -4.18 -1.72
N SER A 280 8.86 -4.18 -2.95
CA SER A 280 8.48 -5.41 -3.65
C SER A 280 9.65 -6.39 -3.80
N LEU A 281 10.84 -5.88 -4.18
CA LEU A 281 12.05 -6.70 -4.29
C LEU A 281 12.59 -7.15 -2.92
N TRP A 282 12.39 -6.34 -1.88
CA TRP A 282 12.79 -6.70 -0.52
C TRP A 282 11.95 -7.86 0.03
N THR A 283 10.63 -7.79 -0.12
CA THR A 283 9.68 -8.76 0.43
C THR A 283 9.48 -9.97 -0.48
N ASN A 284 9.69 -9.85 -1.79
CA ASN A 284 9.68 -10.96 -2.73
C ASN A 284 10.94 -10.97 -3.61
N PRO A 285 12.08 -11.46 -3.10
CA PRO A 285 13.36 -11.45 -3.81
C PRO A 285 13.39 -12.28 -5.11
N ASP A 286 12.53 -13.29 -5.22
CA ASP A 286 12.36 -14.08 -6.45
C ASP A 286 11.70 -13.26 -7.58
N ASP A 287 11.12 -12.11 -7.22
CA ASP A 287 10.61 -11.10 -8.13
C ASP A 287 9.66 -11.68 -9.20
N ASN A 288 8.66 -12.42 -8.74
CA ASN A 288 7.63 -13.01 -9.60
C ASN A 288 6.80 -11.96 -10.34
N GLN A 289 6.81 -10.71 -9.88
CA GLN A 289 6.13 -9.59 -10.54
C GLN A 289 7.00 -8.90 -11.60
N GLY A 290 8.28 -9.25 -11.73
CA GLY A 290 9.17 -8.69 -12.75
C GLY A 290 9.62 -7.24 -12.50
N ILE A 291 9.59 -6.78 -11.25
CA ILE A 291 10.01 -5.43 -10.83
C ILE A 291 11.46 -5.14 -11.20
N ARG A 292 12.34 -6.16 -11.24
CA ARG A 292 13.74 -5.99 -11.63
C ARG A 292 13.88 -5.33 -13.01
N TYR A 293 12.96 -5.61 -13.93
CA TYR A 293 12.99 -5.04 -15.27
C TYR A 293 12.52 -3.57 -15.33
N LEU A 294 11.88 -3.07 -14.27
CA LEU A 294 11.29 -1.73 -14.20
C LEU A 294 12.14 -0.77 -13.38
N ILE A 295 12.65 -1.21 -12.22
CA ILE A 295 13.26 -0.32 -11.23
C ILE A 295 14.48 0.44 -11.74
N GLY A 296 15.22 -0.12 -12.70
CA GLY A 296 16.36 0.55 -13.35
C GLY A 296 15.95 1.80 -14.13
N GLN A 297 14.86 1.73 -14.90
CA GLN A 297 14.31 2.87 -15.66
C GLN A 297 13.83 3.97 -14.73
N VAL A 298 13.05 3.60 -13.71
CA VAL A 298 12.51 4.55 -12.73
C VAL A 298 13.63 5.30 -12.02
N LYS A 299 14.67 4.59 -11.57
CA LYS A 299 15.84 5.20 -10.93
C LYS A 299 16.64 6.11 -11.86
N SER A 300 16.61 5.83 -13.15
CA SER A 300 17.28 6.64 -14.18
C SER A 300 16.43 7.83 -14.64
N GLY A 301 15.24 8.01 -14.07
CA GLY A 301 14.33 9.10 -14.42
C GLY A 301 13.66 8.95 -15.77
N VAL A 302 13.68 7.74 -16.37
CA VAL A 302 12.99 7.48 -17.63
C VAL A 302 11.49 7.61 -17.39
N ALA A 303 10.81 8.40 -18.21
CA ALA A 303 9.36 8.57 -18.11
C ALA A 303 8.63 7.29 -18.55
N TRP A 304 7.47 7.04 -17.94
CA TRP A 304 6.57 5.96 -18.33
C TRP A 304 6.23 6.06 -19.83
N HIS A 305 6.26 4.93 -20.55
CA HIS A 305 6.04 4.83 -22.00
C HIS A 305 6.97 5.63 -22.93
N GLN A 306 8.16 6.06 -22.51
CA GLN A 306 9.22 6.34 -23.49
C GLN A 306 9.67 5.03 -24.13
N ARG A 307 8.97 4.59 -25.19
CA ARG A 307 9.54 3.66 -26.16
C ARG A 307 10.76 4.38 -26.73
N THR A 308 11.94 3.92 -26.38
CA THR A 308 13.13 4.27 -27.15
C THR A 308 12.83 3.78 -28.56
N GLU A 309 12.56 4.70 -29.49
CA GLU A 309 12.57 4.35 -30.90
C GLU A 309 13.95 3.73 -31.17
N MET A 310 13.93 2.48 -31.62
CA MET A 310 15.11 1.72 -32.02
C MET A 310 15.60 2.21 -33.37
#